data_AF-A0A966RRW6-F1
#
_entry.id   AF-A0A966RRW6-F1
#
_cell.length_a   1.000
_cell.length_b   1.000
_cell.length_c   1.000
_cell.angle_alpha   90.00
_cell.angle_beta   90.00
_cell.angle_gamma   90.00
#
_symmetry.space_group_name_H-M   'P 1'
#
loop_
_entity.id
_entity.type
_entity.pdbx_description
1 polymer ?
#
loop_
_entity_poly.entity_id
_entity_poly.type
_entity_poly.pdbx_seq_one_letter_code
_entity_poly.pdbx_strand_id
1 'polypeptide(L)'
;MITDIEDYFTKGCGRCERFATADCSTRQWAEGLREVRALCLDLGLVETVKWGHPCYVHAGRNIAVLGAFRRDMRLSFFNAALLTDPRGVLERQGPNTRHPDMIRFTDVASIG
;
A
#
# COMPACT_ATOMS: atom_id res chain seq x y z
N MET A 1 -6.95 -13.01 9.48
CA MET A 1 -6.67 -11.76 8.74
C MET A 1 -7.08 -10.60 9.63
N ILE A 2 -6.29 -9.53 9.69
CA ILE A 2 -6.54 -8.41 10.61
C ILE A 2 -7.87 -7.70 10.31
N THR A 3 -8.47 -7.13 11.34
CA THR A 3 -9.68 -6.29 11.27
C THR A 3 -9.45 -4.87 11.76
N ASP A 4 -8.39 -4.66 12.57
CA ASP A 4 -7.93 -3.35 13.01
C ASP A 4 -6.85 -2.83 12.06
N ILE A 5 -6.89 -1.54 11.74
CA ILE A 5 -5.93 -0.91 10.85
C ILE A 5 -4.55 -0.79 11.48
N GLU A 6 -4.50 -0.54 12.80
CA GLU A 6 -3.25 -0.40 13.52
C GLU A 6 -2.48 -1.72 13.58
N ASP A 7 -3.18 -2.86 13.50
CA ASP A 7 -2.53 -4.17 13.40
C ASP A 7 -1.64 -4.26 12.16
N TYR A 8 -1.99 -3.63 11.03
CA TYR A 8 -1.13 -3.67 9.85
C TYR A 8 0.23 -3.02 10.09
N PHE A 9 0.20 -1.83 10.68
CA PHE A 9 1.39 -1.00 10.91
C PHE A 9 2.21 -1.47 12.11
N THR A 10 1.61 -2.21 13.04
CA THR A 10 2.31 -2.72 14.24
C THR A 10 2.72 -4.19 14.13
N LYS A 11 1.89 -5.04 13.51
CA LYS A 11 2.00 -6.51 13.50
C LYS A 11 2.02 -7.13 12.09
N GLY A 12 1.43 -6.47 11.08
CA GLY A 12 1.35 -6.95 9.70
C GLY A 12 -0.04 -7.47 9.30
N CYS A 13 -0.16 -8.06 8.11
CA CYS A 13 -1.46 -8.36 7.48
C CYS A 13 -2.20 -9.62 8.00
N GLY A 14 -1.55 -10.42 8.86
CA GLY A 14 -2.13 -11.64 9.43
C GLY A 14 -2.39 -12.76 8.40
N ARG A 15 -1.52 -12.88 7.38
CA ARG A 15 -1.64 -13.88 6.28
C ARG A 15 -0.54 -14.95 6.24
N CYS A 16 0.47 -14.88 7.09
CA CYS A 16 1.53 -15.89 7.16
C CYS A 16 2.11 -15.97 8.58
N GLU A 17 2.99 -16.95 8.81
CA GLU A 17 3.68 -17.23 10.08
C GLU A 17 4.53 -16.07 10.64
N ARG A 18 4.83 -15.05 9.82
CA ARG A 18 5.64 -13.88 10.22
C ARG A 18 4.80 -12.77 10.84
N PHE A 19 3.48 -12.95 10.94
CA PHE A 19 2.63 -11.98 11.59
C PHE A 19 3.07 -11.76 13.05
N ALA A 20 3.12 -10.49 13.46
CA ALA A 20 3.59 -10.04 14.78
C ALA A 20 5.04 -10.42 15.11
N THR A 21 5.87 -10.73 14.12
CA THR A 21 7.31 -10.96 14.30
C THR A 21 8.14 -9.86 13.65
N ALA A 22 9.41 -9.73 14.05
CA ALA A 22 10.35 -8.79 13.46
C ALA A 22 10.63 -9.07 11.97
N ASP A 23 10.41 -10.29 11.49
CA ASP A 23 10.62 -10.72 10.09
C ASP A 23 9.41 -10.39 9.17
N CYS A 24 8.36 -9.74 9.69
CA CYS A 24 7.25 -9.31 8.86
C CYS A 24 7.68 -8.16 7.92
N SER A 25 7.27 -8.23 6.65
CA SER A 25 7.56 -7.17 5.67
C SER A 25 7.05 -5.79 6.11
N THR A 26 5.94 -5.71 6.85
CA THR A 26 5.44 -4.41 7.34
C THR A 26 6.36 -3.79 8.39
N ARG A 27 7.14 -4.61 9.11
CA ARG A 27 8.17 -4.15 10.05
C ARG A 27 9.39 -3.60 9.31
N GLN A 28 9.79 -4.26 8.21
CA GLN A 28 10.88 -3.81 7.35
C GLN A 28 10.59 -2.45 6.72
N TRP A 29 9.36 -2.21 6.27
CA TRP A 29 8.94 -0.98 5.60
C TRP A 29 8.19 -0.01 6.51
N ALA A 30 8.33 -0.11 7.83
CA ALA A 30 7.49 0.62 8.79
C ALA A 30 7.56 2.15 8.62
N GLU A 31 8.71 2.70 8.24
CA GLU A 31 8.86 4.12 7.97
C GLU A 31 8.10 4.54 6.71
N GLY A 32 8.43 3.96 5.56
CA GLY A 32 7.77 4.29 4.30
C GLY A 32 6.26 4.02 4.31
N LEU A 33 5.81 2.97 4.99
CA LEU A 33 4.37 2.70 5.15
C LEU A 33 3.66 3.82 5.90
N ARG A 34 4.29 4.41 6.94
CA ARG A 34 3.72 5.54 7.69
C ARG A 34 3.70 6.82 6.85
N GLU A 35 4.72 7.05 6.03
CA GLU A 35 4.76 8.22 5.15
C GLU A 35 3.67 8.15 4.08
N VAL A 36 3.53 7.02 3.40
CA VAL A 36 2.45 6.83 2.41
C VAL A 36 1.07 6.88 3.07
N ARG A 37 0.95 6.37 4.30
CA ARG A 37 -0.28 6.52 5.12
C ARG A 37 -0.59 7.98 5.36
N ALA A 38 0.37 8.77 5.84
CA ALA A 38 0.20 10.19 6.11
C ALA A 38 -0.23 10.95 4.84
N LEU A 39 0.44 10.73 3.71
CA LEU A 39 0.08 11.35 2.43
C LEU A 39 -1.36 11.01 2.00
N CYS A 40 -1.78 9.75 2.16
CA CYS A 40 -3.15 9.35 1.81
C CYS A 40 -4.19 10.02 2.72
N LEU A 41 -3.90 10.15 4.02
CA LEU A 41 -4.77 10.83 4.99
C LEU A 41 -4.83 12.35 4.74
N ASP A 42 -3.69 12.98 4.44
CA ASP A 42 -3.59 14.40 4.12
C ASP A 42 -4.37 14.77 2.84
N LEU A 43 -4.47 13.83 1.89
CA LEU A 43 -5.32 13.93 0.71
C LEU A 43 -6.83 13.72 1.00
N GLY A 44 -7.21 13.52 2.27
CA GLY A 44 -8.59 13.31 2.68
C GLY A 44 -9.17 11.94 2.31
N LEU A 45 -8.31 10.94 2.06
CA LEU A 45 -8.78 9.58 1.86
C LEU A 45 -9.14 8.94 3.20
N VAL A 46 -10.27 8.25 3.23
CA VAL A 46 -10.71 7.48 4.40
C VAL A 46 -9.94 6.17 4.43
N GLU A 47 -9.21 5.93 5.51
CA GLU A 47 -8.49 4.69 5.73
C GLU A 47 -9.43 3.59 6.27
N THR A 48 -9.33 2.39 5.68
CA THR A 48 -10.08 1.20 6.08
C THR A 48 -9.19 -0.04 6.01
N VAL A 49 -9.61 -1.15 6.61
CA VAL A 49 -8.95 -2.45 6.43
C VAL A 49 -9.75 -3.28 5.44
N LYS A 50 -9.11 -3.67 4.32
CA LYS A 50 -9.70 -4.63 3.38
C LYS A 50 -8.70 -5.72 3.05
N TRP A 51 -9.16 -6.95 3.15
CA TRP A 51 -8.31 -8.13 2.94
C TRP A 51 -7.00 -8.07 3.76
N GLY A 52 -7.04 -7.51 4.97
CA GLY A 52 -5.89 -7.41 5.86
C GLY A 52 -4.83 -6.40 5.44
N HIS A 53 -5.19 -5.42 4.60
CA HIS A 53 -4.31 -4.34 4.16
C HIS A 53 -5.03 -2.97 4.32
N PRO A 54 -4.28 -1.88 4.53
CA PRO A 54 -4.79 -0.52 4.44
C PRO A 54 -5.36 -0.29 3.05
N CYS A 55 -6.65 0.06 2.99
CA CYS A 55 -7.35 0.45 1.80
C CYS A 55 -7.88 1.86 1.99
N TYR A 56 -7.47 2.75 1.08
CA TYR A 56 -7.86 4.15 1.09
C TYR A 56 -9.06 4.36 0.18
N VAL A 57 -10.07 5.03 0.72
CA VAL A 57 -11.41 5.15 0.14
C VAL A 57 -11.77 6.62 -0.01
N HIS A 58 -12.40 6.98 -1.13
CA HIS A 58 -12.98 8.31 -1.31
C HIS A 58 -14.38 8.17 -1.92
N ALA A 59 -15.36 8.90 -1.37
CA ALA A 59 -16.76 8.84 -1.80
C ALA A 59 -17.31 7.39 -1.93
N GLY A 60 -16.97 6.52 -0.97
CA GLY A 60 -17.41 5.11 -0.95
C GLY A 60 -16.72 4.19 -1.96
N ARG A 61 -15.73 4.68 -2.73
CA ARG A 61 -14.97 3.90 -3.71
C ARG A 61 -13.55 3.63 -3.25
N ASN A 62 -13.05 2.42 -3.49
CA ASN A 62 -11.65 2.11 -3.23
C ASN A 62 -10.77 2.88 -4.22
N ILE A 63 -9.80 3.63 -3.70
CA ILE A 63 -8.86 4.41 -4.49
C ILE A 63 -7.54 3.65 -4.60
N ALA A 64 -6.95 3.29 -3.47
CA ALA A 64 -5.67 2.59 -3.42
C ALA A 64 -5.60 1.59 -2.26
N VAL A 65 -4.71 0.60 -2.38
CA VAL A 65 -4.36 -0.37 -1.35
C VAL A 65 -2.85 -0.38 -1.14
N LEU A 66 -2.42 -0.41 0.12
CA LEU A 66 -1.01 -0.40 0.51
C LEU A 66 -0.57 -1.79 0.94
N GLY A 67 0.52 -2.28 0.34
CA GLY A 67 1.07 -3.61 0.60
C GLY A 67 2.57 -3.59 0.86
N ALA A 68 3.05 -4.47 1.73
CA ALA A 68 4.48 -4.65 2.01
C ALA A 68 4.93 -6.07 1.65
N PHE A 69 6.03 -6.16 0.91
CA PHE A 69 6.66 -7.38 0.46
C PHE A 69 8.12 -7.40 0.93
N ARG A 70 8.78 -8.55 0.77
CA ARG A 70 10.16 -8.74 1.27
C ARG A 70 11.20 -7.79 0.66
N ARG A 71 10.93 -7.26 -0.52
CA ARG A 71 11.88 -6.45 -1.30
C ARG A 71 11.35 -5.07 -1.66
N ASP A 72 10.06 -4.83 -1.46
CA ASP A 72 9.41 -3.58 -1.83
C ASP A 72 8.13 -3.38 -1.01
N MET A 73 7.62 -2.16 -1.00
CA MET A 73 6.24 -1.86 -0.68
C MET A 73 5.56 -1.22 -1.88
N ARG A 74 4.23 -1.29 -1.94
CA ARG A 74 3.46 -0.92 -3.12
C ARG A 74 2.19 -0.19 -2.75
N LEU A 75 1.91 0.88 -3.47
CA LEU A 75 0.60 1.53 -3.49
C LEU A 75 -0.07 1.18 -4.82
N SER A 76 -1.11 0.35 -4.78
CA SER A 76 -1.82 -0.13 -5.98
C SER A 76 -3.19 0.54 -6.11
N PHE A 77 -3.55 0.98 -7.32
CA PHE A 77 -4.76 1.74 -7.60
C PHE A 77 -5.83 0.89 -8.28
N PHE A 78 -7.08 1.00 -7.82
CA PHE A 78 -8.18 0.17 -8.36
C PHE A 78 -8.63 0.60 -9.77
N ASN A 79 -8.55 1.89 -10.08
CA ASN A 79 -8.94 2.46 -11.38
C ASN A 79 -7.79 3.25 -12.01
N ALA A 80 -6.59 2.65 -12.05
CA ALA A 80 -5.39 3.34 -12.51
C ALA A 80 -5.48 3.89 -13.94
N ALA A 81 -6.29 3.27 -14.81
CA ALA A 81 -6.51 3.74 -16.17
C ALA A 81 -7.13 5.15 -16.26
N LEU A 82 -7.71 5.66 -15.17
CA LEU A 82 -8.26 7.01 -15.08
C LEU A 82 -7.22 8.04 -14.60
N LEU A 83 -6.06 7.59 -14.11
CA LEU A 83 -5.01 8.47 -13.61
C LEU A 83 -4.18 9.00 -14.78
N THR A 84 -3.81 10.28 -14.68
CA THR A 84 -2.71 10.82 -15.46
C THR A 84 -1.41 10.46 -14.76
N ASP A 85 -0.44 9.95 -15.52
CA ASP A 85 0.90 9.63 -15.01
C ASP A 85 1.96 10.45 -15.75
N PRO A 86 2.03 11.77 -15.52
CA PRO A 86 2.95 12.64 -16.24
C PRO A 86 4.42 12.35 -15.91
N ARG A 87 4.70 11.67 -14.78
CA ARG A 87 6.06 11.33 -14.34
C ARG A 87 6.45 9.88 -14.67
N GLY A 88 5.54 9.08 -15.23
CA GLY A 88 5.82 7.69 -15.59
C GLY A 88 6.13 6.81 -14.38
N VAL A 89 5.57 7.11 -13.21
CA VAL A 89 5.88 6.41 -11.95
C VAL A 89 5.04 5.16 -11.74
N LEU A 90 3.97 4.96 -12.53
CA LEU A 90 3.16 3.76 -12.45
C LEU A 90 3.87 2.60 -13.15
N GLU A 91 3.96 1.48 -12.43
CA GLU A 91 4.45 0.21 -12.92
C GLU A 91 3.30 -0.81 -13.07
N ARG A 92 3.53 -1.81 -13.92
CA ARG A 92 2.66 -2.98 -14.02
C ARG A 92 3.00 -3.97 -12.92
N GLN A 93 1.99 -4.51 -12.24
CA GLN A 93 2.19 -5.60 -11.27
C GLN A 93 2.74 -6.89 -11.90
N GLY A 94 2.43 -7.14 -13.17
CA GLY A 94 2.87 -8.31 -13.93
C GLY A 94 2.47 -8.27 -15.41
N PRO A 95 2.81 -9.29 -16.20
CA PRO A 95 2.66 -9.30 -17.66
C PRO A 95 1.21 -9.16 -18.14
N ASN A 96 0.24 -9.62 -17.34
CA ASN A 96 -1.19 -9.56 -17.66
C ASN A 96 -1.87 -8.24 -17.26
N THR A 97 -1.12 -7.29 -16.70
CA THR A 97 -1.66 -5.98 -16.29
C THR A 97 -1.84 -5.11 -17.52
N ARG A 98 -3.09 -4.71 -17.82
CA ARG A 98 -3.41 -3.93 -19.03
C ARG A 98 -2.83 -2.52 -18.98
N HIS A 99 -2.92 -1.87 -17.83
CA HIS A 99 -2.41 -0.52 -17.57
C HIS A 99 -1.48 -0.58 -16.36
N PRO A 100 -0.38 0.18 -16.33
CA PRO A 100 0.37 0.37 -15.08
C PRO A 100 -0.56 0.86 -13.96
N ASP A 101 -0.48 0.23 -12.80
CA ASP A 101 -1.51 0.33 -11.76
C ASP A 101 -0.96 0.42 -10.35
N MET A 102 0.36 0.57 -10.20
CA MET A 102 1.01 0.52 -8.91
C MET A 102 2.26 1.37 -8.89
N ILE A 103 2.51 2.07 -7.77
CA ILE A 103 3.80 2.68 -7.47
C ILE A 103 4.57 1.72 -6.57
N ARG A 104 5.80 1.40 -6.95
CA ARG A 104 6.71 0.55 -6.19
C ARG A 104 7.73 1.40 -5.46
N PHE A 105 7.95 1.10 -4.19
CA PHE A 105 9.01 1.70 -3.39
C PHE A 105 9.98 0.60 -2.97
N THR A 106 11.26 0.79 -3.32
CA THR A 106 12.37 -0.08 -2.92
C THR A 106 13.34 0.61 -1.96
N ASP A 107 13.05 1.86 -1.62
CA ASP A 107 13.78 2.65 -0.62
C ASP A 107 12.77 3.63 0.01
N VAL A 108 12.97 3.94 1.30
CA VAL A 108 12.17 4.97 1.98
C VAL A 108 12.53 6.35 1.43
N ALA A 109 13.79 6.59 1.07
CA ALA A 109 14.23 7.86 0.50
C ALA A 109 13.57 8.20 -0.85
N SER A 110 12.90 7.26 -1.50
CA SER A 110 12.15 7.51 -2.74
C SER A 110 10.71 7.96 -2.51
N ILE A 111 10.27 8.13 -1.26
CA ILE A 111 8.92 8.57 -0.90
C ILE A 111 8.93 10.10 -0.72
N GLY A 112 8.31 10.83 -1.65
CA GLY A 112 8.24 12.31 -1.64
C GLY A 112 8.67 12.93 -2.96
#